data_AF-A0AAI9ZZJ7-F1
#
_entry.id   AF-A0AAI9ZZJ7-F1
#
_cell.length_a   1.000
_cell.length_b   1.000
_cell.length_c   1.000
_cell.angle_alpha   90.00
_cell.angle_beta   90.00
_cell.angle_gamma   90.00
#
_symmetry.space_group_name_H-M   'P 1'
#
loop_
_entity.id
_entity.type
_entity.pdbx_description
1 polymer ?
#
loop_
_entity_poly.entity_id
_entity_poly.type
_entity_poly.pdbx_seq_one_letter_code
_entity_poly.pdbx_strand_id
1 'polypeptide(L)' 'MIFAPKRDTDSMAPDAGDKTIASQDSSKVHKRASHACLVCRARKVRCDVTVRGPPCMNCRLDGDE' A
#
# COMPACT_ATOMS: atom_id res chain seq x y z
N MET A 1 39.05 -4.96 5.34
CA MET A 1 38.19 -4.05 4.56
C MET A 1 36.75 -4.34 4.97
N ILE A 2 36.19 -3.46 5.79
CA ILE A 2 34.97 -3.66 6.57
C ILE A 2 33.80 -3.05 5.79
N PHE A 3 32.90 -3.86 5.24
CA PHE A 3 31.66 -3.36 4.64
C PHE A 3 30.65 -3.11 5.76
N ALA A 4 30.34 -1.84 5.99
CA ALA A 4 29.37 -1.38 6.97
C ALA A 4 27.96 -1.97 6.71
N PRO A 5 27.25 -2.45 7.76
CA PRO A 5 25.86 -2.90 7.64
C PRO A 5 24.90 -1.72 7.41
N LYS A 6 23.81 -1.99 6.67
CA LYS A 6 22.82 -1.02 6.18
C LYS A 6 22.12 -0.25 7.29
N ARG A 7 21.99 1.06 7.04
CA ARG A 7 21.28 2.08 7.83
C ARG A 7 19.84 1.69 8.17
N ASP A 8 19.59 1.74 9.48
CA ASP A 8 18.48 2.40 10.17
C ASP A 8 17.07 2.03 9.72
N THR A 9 16.57 0.93 10.29
CA THR A 9 15.15 0.79 10.60
C THR A 9 14.75 1.88 11.57
N ASP A 10 14.18 2.97 11.07
CA ASP A 10 13.50 3.95 11.90
C ASP A 10 12.38 3.23 12.69
N SER A 11 12.58 3.18 14.00
CA SER A 11 11.63 2.69 15.00
C SER A 11 10.38 3.57 14.98
N MET A 12 9.32 3.10 14.32
CA MET A 12 7.98 3.60 14.56
C MET A 12 7.17 2.53 15.29
N ALA A 13 7.14 2.67 16.61
CA ALA A 13 6.23 1.96 17.50
C ALA A 13 4.77 2.32 17.13
N PRO A 14 3.86 1.34 16.96
CA PRO A 14 2.43 1.65 17.01
C PRO A 14 1.99 1.73 18.48
N ASP A 15 1.73 2.96 18.94
CA ASP A 15 1.09 3.25 20.22
C ASP A 15 -0.32 2.64 20.26
N ALA A 16 -0.59 1.88 21.31
CA ALA A 16 -1.87 1.24 21.56
C ALA A 16 -2.91 2.28 21.98
N GLY A 17 -3.64 2.81 20.99
CA GLY A 17 -4.81 3.65 21.20
C GLY A 17 -6.05 3.06 20.52
N ASP A 18 -6.74 2.17 21.22
CA ASP A 18 -8.12 1.79 20.89
C ASP A 18 -9.04 3.00 21.10
N LYS A 19 -9.58 3.52 20.01
CA LYS A 19 -10.82 4.31 20.02
C LYS A 19 -11.72 3.81 18.90
N THR A 20 -12.48 2.78 19.21
CA THR A 20 -13.64 2.34 18.44
C THR A 20 -14.62 3.52 18.28
N ILE A 21 -14.58 4.19 17.13
CA ILE A 21 -15.65 5.09 16.68
C ILE A 21 -16.43 4.35 15.59
N ALA A 22 -17.47 3.64 16.02
CA ALA A 22 -18.51 3.13 15.14
C ALA A 22 -19.31 4.33 14.59
N SER A 23 -18.79 4.96 13.53
CA SER A 23 -19.60 5.82 12.68
C SER A 23 -20.01 5.00 11.46
N GLN A 24 -21.30 4.68 11.43
CA GLN A 24 -21.98 4.00 10.34
C GLN A 24 -22.04 4.91 9.11
N ASP A 25 -20.91 5.07 8.43
CA ASP A 25 -20.89 5.23 6.99
C ASP A 25 -20.40 3.90 6.42
N SER A 26 -20.85 3.54 5.23
CA SER A 26 -20.41 2.36 4.50
C SER A 26 -18.98 2.57 3.97
N SER A 27 -18.07 2.96 4.85
CA SER A 27 -16.65 3.10 4.63
C SER A 27 -16.12 1.69 4.39
N LYS A 28 -16.29 1.24 3.15
CA LYS A 28 -15.61 0.10 2.57
C LYS A 28 -14.14 0.41 2.78
N VAL A 29 -13.60 -0.09 3.90
CA VAL A 29 -12.16 -0.01 4.17
C VAL A 29 -11.55 -0.68 2.96
N HIS A 30 -11.04 0.12 2.02
CA HIS A 30 -10.43 -0.38 0.80
C HIS A 30 -9.16 -1.08 1.28
N LYS A 31 -9.32 -2.38 1.58
CA LYS A 31 -8.25 -3.27 1.97
C LYS A 31 -7.16 -3.08 0.93
N ARG A 32 -5.91 -2.90 1.36
CA ARG A 32 -4.79 -2.83 0.42
C ARG A 32 -4.82 -4.08 -0.47
N ALA A 33 -4.48 -3.91 -1.75
CA ALA A 33 -4.35 -5.06 -2.60
C ALA A 33 -3.26 -5.98 -2.03
N SER A 34 -3.56 -7.28 -1.95
CA SER A 34 -2.59 -8.28 -1.50
C SER A 34 -1.44 -8.43 -2.49
N HIS A 35 -1.70 -8.13 -3.77
CA HIS A 35 -0.73 -8.18 -4.87
C HIS A 35 -0.80 -6.89 -5.69
N ALA A 36 0.35 -6.51 -6.27
CA ALA A 36 0.45 -5.42 -7.23
C ALA A 36 0.51 -5.97 -8.66
N CYS A 37 -0.02 -5.21 -9.64
CA CYS A 37 0.16 -5.51 -11.06
C CYS A 37 1.64 -5.39 -11.44
N LEU A 38 2.02 -5.93 -12.61
CA LEU A 38 3.42 -5.98 -13.06
C LEU A 38 4.04 -4.57 -13.18
N VAL A 39 3.28 -3.61 -13.71
CA VAL A 39 3.75 -2.23 -13.89
C VAL A 39 3.98 -1.53 -12.53
N CYS A 40 2.98 -1.57 -11.64
CA CYS A 40 3.11 -0.97 -10.31
C CYS A 40 4.22 -1.64 -9.48
N ARG A 41 4.44 -2.95 -9.68
CA ARG A 41 5.52 -3.69 -9.04
C ARG A 41 6.89 -3.23 -9.54
N ALA A 42 7.05 -3.00 -10.85
CA ALA A 42 8.28 -2.44 -11.43
C ALA A 42 8.56 -1.01 -10.94
N ARG A 43 7.50 -0.19 -10.85
CA ARG A 43 7.56 1.21 -10.35
C ARG A 43 7.63 1.31 -8.82
N LYS A 44 7.48 0.20 -8.09
CA LYS A 44 7.43 0.12 -6.61
C LYS A 44 6.39 1.05 -5.98
N VAL A 45 5.27 1.27 -6.67
CA VAL A 45 4.15 2.09 -6.19
C VAL A 45 3.06 1.21 -5.58
N ARG A 46 2.24 1.80 -4.71
CA ARG A 46 1.10 1.11 -4.12
C ARG A 46 0.07 0.79 -5.20
N CYS A 47 -0.38 -0.46 -5.24
CA CYS A 47 -1.34 -0.93 -6.21
C CYS A 47 -2.67 -1.29 -5.54
N ASP A 48 -3.77 -1.06 -6.26
CA ASP A 48 -5.16 -1.39 -5.85
C ASP A 48 -5.82 -2.41 -6.81
N VAL A 49 -5.02 -3.12 -7.63
CA VAL A 49 -5.54 -4.03 -8.68
C VAL A 49 -6.44 -5.13 -8.15
N THR A 50 -6.19 -5.70 -6.96
CA THR A 50 -7.05 -6.77 -6.42
C THR A 50 -8.32 -6.22 -5.76
N VAL A 51 -8.43 -4.90 -5.59
CA VAL A 51 -9.56 -4.22 -4.95
C VAL A 51 -10.54 -3.71 -6.00
N ARG A 52 -10.00 -3.08 -7.06
CA ARG A 52 -10.79 -2.53 -8.18
C ARG A 52 -10.89 -3.45 -9.38
N GLY A 53 -9.94 -4.37 -9.54
CA GLY A 53 -9.74 -5.10 -10.79
C GLY A 53 -8.72 -4.40 -11.70
N PRO A 54 -8.27 -5.08 -12.77
CA PRO A 54 -7.47 -4.47 -13.83
C PRO A 54 -8.34 -3.58 -14.75
N PRO A 55 -7.82 -2.43 -15.25
CA PRO A 55 -6.55 -1.83 -14.89
C PRO A 55 -6.58 -1.18 -13.49
N CYS A 56 -5.46 -1.25 -12.78
CA CYS A 56 -5.31 -0.62 -11.48
C CYS A 56 -5.47 0.91 -11.59
N MET A 57 -5.84 1.62 -10.51
CA MET A 57 -6.07 3.07 -10.60
C MET A 57 -4.83 3.83 -11.06
N ASN A 58 -3.65 3.47 -10.55
CA ASN A 58 -2.40 4.09 -10.98
C ASN A 58 -2.12 3.84 -12.47
N CYS A 59 -2.30 2.60 -12.93
CA CYS A 59 -2.12 2.18 -14.31
C CYS A 59 -3.04 2.96 -15.26
N ARG A 60 -4.32 3.09 -14.85
CA ARG A 60 -5.34 3.83 -15.60
C ARG A 60 -5.01 5.32 -15.73
N LEU A 61 -4.41 5.92 -14.69
CA LEU A 61 -4.01 7.33 -14.71
C LEU A 61 -2.74 7.55 -15.51
N ASP A 62 -1.83 6.58 -15.51
CA ASP A 62 -0.55 6.65 -16.21
C ASP A 62 -0.68 6.30 -17.70
N GLY A 63 -1.78 5.66 -18.10
CA GLY A 63 -1.96 5.13 -19.46
C GLY A 63 -1.15 3.86 -19.71
N ASP A 64 -0.71 3.19 -18.64
CA ASP A 64 -0.13 1.86 -18.69
C ASP A 64 -1.28 0.81 -18.80
N GLU A 65 -1.68 0.43 -20.01
CA GLU A 65 -2.61 -0.70 -20.27
C GLU A 65 -1.87 -2.02 -20.47
#